data_AF-A0A5B9VTM0-F1
#
_entry.id   AF-A0A5B9VTM0-F1
#
_cell.length_a   1.000
_cell.length_b   1.000
_cell.length_c   1.000
_cell.angle_alpha   90.00
_cell.angle_beta   90.00
_cell.angle_gamma   90.00
#
_symmetry.space_group_name_H-M   'P 1'
#
loop_
_entity.id
_entity.type
_entity.pdbx_description
1 polymer ?
#
loop_
_entity_poly.entity_id
_entity_poly.type
_entity_poly.pdbx_seq_one_letter_code
_entity_poly.pdbx_strand_id
1 'polypeptide(L)'
;MAVIRKAIKEPVGRKGVAYIAENAPDWLPRISRSRGDQTERLFWQAGGGYDRNVWEPKTLMSMIDYVHANPVRRGLVSRPSEWKWSSAGWFDGTTTCDLIPDRTLPEWMPPA
;
A
#
# COMPACT_ATOMS: atom_id res chain seq x y z
N MET A 1 13.09 15.26 5.61
CA MET A 1 12.11 14.16 5.75
C MET A 1 10.66 14.63 5.81
N ALA A 2 10.28 15.59 6.66
CA ALA A 2 8.89 16.07 6.76
C ALA A 2 8.33 16.67 5.43
N VAL A 3 9.16 17.38 4.66
CA VAL A 3 8.77 18.01 3.37
C VAL A 3 8.41 16.96 2.32
N ILE A 4 9.26 15.96 2.10
CA ILE A 4 9.03 14.88 1.13
C ILE A 4 7.76 14.10 1.51
N ARG A 5 7.61 13.75 2.80
CA ARG A 5 6.42 13.06 3.28
C ARG A 5 5.15 13.88 3.05
N LYS A 6 5.20 15.19 3.29
CA LYS A 6 4.07 16.10 3.02
C LYS A 6 3.75 16.16 1.53
N ALA A 7 4.76 16.33 0.68
CA ALA A 7 4.60 16.39 -0.78
C ALA A 7 3.95 15.13 -1.37
N ILE A 8 4.27 13.95 -0.82
CA ILE A 8 3.68 12.67 -1.26
C ILE A 8 2.27 12.47 -0.68
N LYS A 9 2.10 12.65 0.65
CA LYS A 9 0.87 12.25 1.35
C LYS A 9 -0.27 13.24 1.21
N GLU A 10 0.02 14.54 1.16
CA GLU A 10 -1.01 15.58 1.19
C GLU A 10 -1.91 15.56 -0.06
N PRO A 11 -1.40 15.48 -1.30
CA PRO A 11 -2.26 15.49 -2.49
C PRO A 11 -3.22 14.29 -2.52
N VAL A 12 -2.73 13.11 -2.15
CA VAL A 12 -3.55 11.88 -2.08
C VAL A 12 -4.56 11.97 -0.94
N GLY A 13 -4.16 12.46 0.23
CA GLY A 13 -5.05 12.62 1.36
C GLY A 13 -6.22 13.55 1.05
N ARG A 14 -5.95 14.69 0.40
CA ARG A 14 -6.99 15.65 0.00
C ARG A 14 -7.99 15.02 -0.99
N LYS A 15 -7.49 14.33 -2.01
CA LYS A 15 -8.33 13.62 -2.99
C LYS A 15 -9.14 12.50 -2.34
N GLY A 16 -8.53 11.75 -1.42
CA GLY A 16 -9.19 10.68 -0.69
C GLY A 16 -10.32 11.18 0.21
N VAL A 17 -10.12 12.29 0.93
CA VAL A 17 -11.18 12.92 1.74
C VAL A 17 -12.32 13.43 0.85
N ALA A 18 -12.01 14.10 -0.27
CA ALA A 18 -13.03 14.56 -1.21
C ALA A 18 -13.86 13.40 -1.76
N TYR A 19 -13.19 12.32 -2.19
CA TYR A 19 -13.87 11.12 -2.67
C TYR A 19 -14.78 10.50 -1.61
N ILE A 20 -14.33 10.40 -0.35
CA ILE A 20 -15.16 9.90 0.76
C ILE A 20 -16.35 10.82 1.01
N ALA A 21 -16.17 12.14 0.98
CA ALA A 21 -17.27 13.08 1.17
C ALA A 21 -18.35 12.95 0.11
N GLU A 22 -17.95 12.69 -1.14
CA GLU A 22 -18.86 12.53 -2.28
C GLU A 22 -19.53 11.15 -2.32
N ASN A 23 -18.79 10.07 -2.02
CA ASN A 23 -19.23 8.70 -2.30
C ASN A 23 -19.59 7.90 -1.04
N ALA A 24 -19.12 8.31 0.14
CA ALA A 24 -19.31 7.60 1.39
C ALA A 24 -19.32 8.56 2.60
N PRO A 25 -20.22 9.57 2.64
CA PRO A 25 -20.21 10.61 3.66
C PRO A 25 -20.31 10.07 5.10
N ASP A 26 -20.95 8.91 5.29
CA ASP A 26 -21.06 8.24 6.59
C ASP A 26 -19.71 7.79 7.18
N TRP A 27 -18.65 7.74 6.37
CA TRP A 27 -17.29 7.47 6.83
C TRP A 27 -16.57 8.71 7.36
N LEU A 28 -17.04 9.92 7.04
CA LEU A 28 -16.40 11.16 7.46
C LEU A 28 -16.20 11.25 8.99
N PRO A 29 -17.17 10.87 9.85
CA PRO A 29 -16.95 10.85 11.30
C PRO A 29 -15.81 9.92 11.73
N ARG A 30 -15.61 8.80 11.04
CA ARG A 30 -14.58 7.79 11.39
C ARG A 30 -13.16 8.25 11.10
N ILE A 31 -13.01 9.17 10.15
CA ILE A 31 -11.73 9.79 9.79
C ILE A 31 -11.58 11.18 10.40
N SER A 32 -12.48 11.58 11.31
CA SER A 32 -12.46 12.91 11.91
C SER A 32 -11.81 12.90 13.28
N ARG A 33 -11.01 13.94 13.56
CA ARG A 33 -10.47 14.20 14.88
C ARG A 33 -10.69 15.65 15.26
N SER A 34 -11.17 15.88 16.48
CA SER A 34 -11.23 17.23 17.06
C SER A 34 -9.88 17.60 17.67
N ARG A 35 -9.42 18.82 17.38
CA ARG A 35 -8.22 19.41 17.96
C ARG A 35 -8.54 20.86 18.32
N GLY A 36 -8.97 21.07 19.57
CA GLY A 36 -9.50 22.36 20.01
C GLY A 36 -10.82 22.67 19.32
N ASP A 37 -10.91 23.85 18.71
CA ASP A 37 -12.03 24.31 17.90
C ASP A 37 -12.00 23.78 16.45
N GLN A 38 -10.91 23.13 16.04
CA GLN A 38 -10.74 22.63 14.68
C GLN A 38 -11.12 21.15 14.55
N THR A 39 -11.74 20.81 13.42
CA THR A 39 -11.96 19.42 12.99
C THR A 39 -10.98 19.08 11.88
N GLU A 40 -10.07 18.15 12.16
CA GLU A 40 -9.13 17.61 11.17
C GLU A 40 -9.71 16.32 10.54
N ARG A 41 -9.53 16.14 9.22
CA ARG A 41 -9.87 14.90 8.50
C ARG A 41 -8.59 14.13 8.18
N LEU A 42 -8.48 12.92 8.71
CA LEU A 42 -7.30 12.06 8.65
C LEU A 42 -7.53 10.90 7.67
N PHE A 43 -7.09 11.08 6.42
CA PHE A 43 -7.07 10.00 5.45
C PHE A 43 -5.97 8.97 5.75
N TRP A 44 -4.79 9.46 6.13
CA TRP A 44 -3.66 8.62 6.51
C TRP A 44 -3.70 8.32 8.01
N GLN A 45 -3.30 7.09 8.39
CA GLN A 45 -3.05 6.76 9.79
C GLN A 45 -1.98 7.70 10.38
N ALA A 46 -2.16 8.09 11.64
CA ALA A 46 -1.22 8.96 12.34
C ALA A 46 0.15 8.27 12.48
N GLY A 47 1.23 9.03 12.29
CA GLY A 47 2.60 8.55 12.42
C GLY A 47 3.47 8.74 11.17
N GLY A 48 4.68 8.17 11.20
CA GLY A 48 5.64 8.23 10.09
C GLY A 48 5.20 7.42 8.86
N GLY A 49 4.43 6.36 9.08
CA GLY A 49 4.37 5.21 8.18
C GLY A 49 5.27 4.10 8.72
N TYR A 50 5.40 3.02 7.96
CA TYR A 50 6.34 1.94 8.22
C TYR A 50 7.35 1.89 7.08
N ASP A 51 8.62 2.08 7.42
CA ASP A 51 9.76 1.92 6.51
C ASP A 51 10.76 0.93 7.12
N ARG A 52 11.38 0.13 6.27
CA ARG A 52 12.39 -0.85 6.64
C ARG A 52 13.46 -0.90 5.56
N ASN A 53 14.72 -0.71 5.97
CA ASN A 53 15.84 -0.95 5.08
C ASN A 53 16.01 -2.45 4.84
N VAL A 54 16.20 -2.83 3.58
CA VAL A 54 16.42 -4.21 3.16
C VAL A 54 17.85 -4.35 2.70
N TRP A 55 18.62 -5.19 3.39
CA TRP A 55 20.06 -5.37 3.18
C TRP A 55 20.42 -6.75 2.62
N GLU A 56 19.47 -7.67 2.61
CA GLU A 56 19.71 -9.07 2.26
C GLU A 56 18.69 -9.56 1.22
N PRO A 57 19.13 -10.32 0.20
CA PRO A 57 18.25 -10.93 -0.81
C PRO A 57 17.09 -11.74 -0.21
N LYS A 58 17.38 -12.54 0.82
CA LYS A 58 16.37 -13.36 1.51
C LYS A 58 15.29 -12.51 2.18
N THR A 59 15.67 -11.36 2.74
CA THR A 59 14.73 -10.42 3.34
C THR A 59 13.81 -9.80 2.29
N LEU A 60 14.37 -9.43 1.13
CA LEU A 60 13.59 -8.90 0.00
C LEU A 60 12.54 -9.91 -0.46
N MET A 61 12.94 -11.15 -0.75
CA MET A 61 12.01 -12.19 -1.21
C MET A 61 10.91 -12.48 -0.19
N SER A 62 11.26 -12.58 1.10
CA SER A 62 10.27 -12.79 2.16
C SER A 62 9.25 -11.65 2.23
N MET A 63 9.66 -10.40 1.95
CA MET A 63 8.75 -9.26 1.91
C MET A 63 7.84 -9.28 0.68
N ILE A 64 8.35 -9.66 -0.49
CA ILE A 64 7.56 -9.83 -1.72
C ILE A 64 6.50 -10.91 -1.49
N ASP A 65 6.90 -12.09 -1.01
CA ASP A 65 6.00 -13.20 -0.68
C ASP A 65 4.93 -12.77 0.34
N TYR A 66 5.34 -11.98 1.34
CA TYR A 66 4.41 -11.46 2.34
C TYR A 66 3.34 -10.58 1.71
N VAL A 67 3.75 -9.62 0.86
CA VAL A 67 2.84 -8.67 0.20
C VAL A 67 1.90 -9.39 -0.76
N HIS A 68 2.42 -10.31 -1.58
CA HIS A 68 1.62 -11.08 -2.54
C HIS A 68 0.60 -11.99 -1.86
N ALA A 69 0.95 -12.63 -0.75
CA ALA A 69 0.04 -13.51 -0.02
C ALA A 69 -0.93 -12.77 0.90
N ASN A 70 -0.75 -11.46 1.15
CA ASN A 70 -1.61 -10.70 2.07
C ASN A 70 -3.11 -10.70 1.69
N PRO A 71 -3.51 -10.53 0.40
CA PRO A 71 -4.91 -10.64 -0.01
C PRO A 71 -5.54 -12.00 0.35
N VAL A 72 -4.79 -13.10 0.21
CA VAL A 72 -5.24 -14.45 0.59
C VAL A 72 -5.35 -14.58 2.11
N ARG A 73 -4.33 -14.14 2.86
CA ARG A 73 -4.35 -14.14 4.34
C ARG A 73 -5.50 -13.32 4.92
N ARG A 74 -5.95 -12.29 4.20
CA ARG A 74 -7.09 -11.44 4.55
C ARG A 74 -8.44 -11.99 4.05
N GLY A 75 -8.45 -13.12 3.34
CA GLY A 75 -9.67 -13.75 2.82
C GLY A 75 -10.33 -12.99 1.66
N LEU A 76 -9.58 -12.13 0.95
CA LEU A 76 -10.11 -11.31 -0.13
C LEU A 76 -10.15 -12.06 -1.47
N VAL A 77 -9.25 -13.02 -1.66
CA VAL A 77 -9.13 -13.88 -2.84
C VAL A 77 -8.62 -15.27 -2.43
N SER A 78 -8.78 -16.26 -3.32
CA SER A 78 -8.32 -17.63 -3.06
C SER A 78 -6.85 -17.85 -3.43
N ARG A 79 -6.34 -17.09 -4.40
CA ARG A 79 -4.95 -17.16 -4.88
C ARG A 79 -4.33 -15.76 -4.98
N PRO A 80 -3.01 -15.60 -4.73
CA PRO A 80 -2.34 -14.30 -4.82
C PRO A 80 -2.55 -13.57 -6.16
N SER A 81 -2.46 -14.30 -7.27
CA SER A 81 -2.61 -13.80 -8.63
C SER A 81 -3.98 -13.23 -8.95
N GLU A 82 -5.03 -13.60 -8.21
CA GLU A 82 -6.40 -13.09 -8.41
C GLU A 82 -6.57 -11.64 -7.92
N TRP A 83 -5.63 -11.14 -7.11
CA TRP A 83 -5.71 -9.79 -6.59
C TRP A 83 -5.28 -8.75 -7.63
N LYS A 84 -6.27 -8.13 -8.30
CA LYS A 84 -6.09 -7.11 -9.35
C LYS A 84 -5.39 -5.79 -8.94
N TRP A 85 -4.88 -5.70 -7.71
CA TRP A 85 -4.13 -4.54 -7.23
C TRP A 85 -2.76 -4.96 -6.70
N SER A 86 -2.22 -6.07 -7.20
CA SER A 86 -0.91 -6.62 -6.85
C SER A 86 -0.21 -7.11 -8.11
N SER A 87 1.12 -7.05 -8.10
CA SER A 87 1.96 -7.63 -9.13
C SER A 87 2.04 -9.17 -9.08
N ALA A 88 1.42 -9.84 -8.11
CA ALA A 88 1.46 -11.30 -7.99
C ALA A 88 1.07 -12.01 -9.31
N GLY A 89 0.04 -11.50 -10.01
CA GLY A 89 -0.38 -12.06 -11.29
C GLY A 89 0.70 -12.00 -12.38
N TRP A 90 1.59 -11.00 -12.35
CA TRP A 90 2.69 -10.88 -13.31
C TRP A 90 3.71 -12.02 -13.14
N PHE A 91 4.02 -12.42 -11.90
CA PHE A 91 4.96 -13.52 -11.62
C PHE A 91 4.38 -14.89 -11.99
N ASP A 92 3.07 -15.06 -11.86
CA ASP A 92 2.35 -16.30 -12.20
C ASP A 92 2.02 -16.41 -13.70
N GLY A 93 2.33 -15.39 -14.52
CA GLY A 93 1.92 -15.32 -15.92
C GLY A 93 0.41 -15.11 -16.13
N THR A 94 -0.31 -14.76 -15.07
CA THR A 94 -1.76 -14.49 -15.06
C THR A 94 -1.99 -13.02 -14.67
N THR A 95 -1.40 -12.10 -15.41
CA THR A 95 -1.45 -10.67 -15.10
C THR A 95 -2.89 -10.18 -14.94
N THR A 96 -3.26 -9.76 -13.72
CA THR A 96 -4.60 -9.25 -13.38
C THR A 96 -4.66 -7.73 -13.30
N CYS A 97 -3.52 -7.05 -13.48
CA CYS A 97 -3.42 -5.59 -13.54
C CYS A 97 -2.16 -5.14 -14.29
N ASP A 98 -2.09 -3.87 -14.66
CA ASP A 98 -0.98 -3.32 -15.46
C ASP A 98 0.32 -3.08 -14.66
N LEU A 99 0.45 -3.68 -13.48
CA LEU A 99 1.66 -3.56 -12.66
C LEU A 99 2.74 -4.50 -13.21
N ILE A 100 3.79 -3.90 -13.77
CA ILE A 100 4.99 -4.60 -14.23
C ILE A 100 6.12 -4.27 -13.24
N PRO A 101 6.56 -5.24 -12.41
CA PRO A 101 7.69 -5.04 -11.51
C PRO A 101 9.00 -4.84 -12.28
N ASP A 102 9.88 -4.00 -11.73
CA ASP A 102 11.26 -3.95 -12.16
C ASP A 102 11.96 -5.29 -11.89
N ARG A 103 12.88 -5.67 -12.78
CA ARG A 103 13.66 -6.90 -12.61
C ARG A 103 14.56 -6.78 -11.38
N THR A 104 14.46 -7.74 -10.48
CA THR A 104 15.42 -7.90 -9.39
C THR A 104 16.79 -8.27 -9.97
N LEU A 105 17.84 -7.60 -9.52
CA LEU A 105 19.20 -7.88 -9.98
C LEU A 105 19.63 -9.30 -9.55
N PRO A 106 20.48 -10.00 -10.32
CA PRO A 106 20.86 -11.38 -10.02
C PRO A 106 21.42 -11.60 -8.62
N GLU A 107 22.21 -10.66 -8.09
CA GLU A 107 22.78 -10.71 -6.73
C GLU A 107 21.73 -10.54 -5.62
N TRP A 108 20.55 -10.07 -5.97
CA TRP A 108 19.38 -9.94 -5.09
C TRP A 108 18.38 -11.09 -5.23
N MET A 109 18.65 -12.04 -6.14
CA MET A 109 17.90 -13.29 -6.21
C MET A 109 18.56 -14.36 -5.34
N PRO A 110 17.77 -15.25 -4.72
CA PRO A 110 18.34 -16.42 -4.05
C PRO A 110 19.10 -17.29 -5.08
N PRO A 111 20.19 -17.97 -4.67
CA PRO A 111 20.87 -18.90 -5.55
C PRO A 111 19.89 -19.98 -6.05
N ALA A 112 20.06 -20.37 -7.31
CA ALA A 112 19.28 -21.42 -7.96
C ALA A 112 19.49 -22.80 -7.31
#